data_AF-A0A315TR88-F1
#
_entry.id   AF-A0A315TR88-F1
#
_cell.length_a   1.000
_cell.length_b   1.000
_cell.length_c   1.000
_cell.angle_alpha   90.00
_cell.angle_beta   90.00
_cell.angle_gamma   90.00
#
_symmetry.space_group_name_H-M   'P 1'
#
loop_
_entity.id
_entity.type
_entity.pdbx_description
1 polymer ?
#
loop_
_entity_poly.entity_id
_entity_poly.type
_entity_poly.pdbx_seq_one_letter_code
_entity_poly.pdbx_strand_id
1 'polypeptide(L)'
;MSLFLVFLAIALIGVAVLLGTGLAPKIFRRDTAGGAEVPFEDGFDEPVASLPPVLLPDRAAATDIDHLRFAVGLRGYRMDQVDQVLDDLRDQITVKDQKIEALGEELERLRRPTEQRP
;
A
#
# COMPACT_ATOMS: atom_id res chain seq x y z
N MET A 1 44.90 -1.89 36.45
CA MET A 1 44.41 -3.28 36.26
C MET A 1 42.88 -3.37 36.15
N SER A 2 42.10 -2.70 37.01
CA SER A 2 40.61 -2.73 36.94
C SER A 2 40.00 -2.07 35.69
N LEU A 3 40.52 -0.92 35.24
CA LEU A 3 39.98 -0.20 34.08
C LEU A 3 40.13 -0.99 32.77
N PHE A 4 41.20 -1.78 32.66
CA PHE A 4 41.44 -2.65 31.51
C PHE A 4 40.38 -3.75 31.40
N LEU A 5 39.98 -4.34 32.53
CA LEU A 5 38.91 -5.35 32.57
C LEU A 5 37.54 -4.75 32.24
N VAL A 6 37.26 -3.52 32.69
CA VAL A 6 36.02 -2.80 32.34
C VAL A 6 35.98 -2.49 30.84
N PHE A 7 37.10 -2.02 30.27
CA PHE A 7 37.18 -1.76 28.84
C PHE A 7 37.02 -3.03 28.01
N LEU A 8 37.66 -4.13 28.43
CA LEU A 8 37.52 -5.44 27.81
C LEU A 8 36.08 -5.96 27.87
N ALA A 9 35.38 -5.77 29.00
CA ALA A 9 33.99 -6.16 29.15
C ALA A 9 33.07 -5.37 28.20
N ILE A 10 33.24 -4.05 28.10
CA ILE A 10 32.46 -3.20 27.19
C ILE A 10 32.71 -3.60 25.73
N ALA A 11 33.98 -3.83 25.36
CA ALA A 11 34.35 -4.26 24.02
C ALA A 11 33.69 -5.61 23.65
N LEU A 12 33.69 -6.59 24.56
CA LEU A 12 33.06 -7.88 24.32
C LEU A 12 31.54 -7.78 24.20
N ILE A 13 30.89 -6.95 25.01
CA ILE A 13 29.44 -6.69 24.89
C ILE A 13 29.11 -6.09 23.53
N GLY A 14 29.87 -5.10 23.08
CA GLY A 14 29.68 -4.47 21.77
C GLY A 14 29.81 -5.46 20.62
N VAL A 15 30.82 -6.33 20.67
CA VAL A 15 31.03 -7.39 19.66
C VAL A 15 29.89 -8.41 19.66
N ALA A 16 29.43 -8.86 20.83
CA ALA A 16 28.33 -9.82 20.94
C ALA A 16 27.01 -9.28 20.36
N VAL A 17 26.68 -8.01 20.64
CA VAL A 17 25.51 -7.33 20.06
C VAL A 17 25.64 -7.20 18.54
N LEU A 18 26.84 -6.86 18.04
CA LEU A 18 27.10 -6.68 16.62
C LEU A 18 26.97 -7.99 15.83
N LEU A 19 27.44 -9.11 16.38
CA LEU A 19 27.30 -10.43 15.76
C LEU A 19 25.87 -10.99 15.87
N GLY A 20 25.15 -10.72 16.97
CA GLY A 20 23.81 -11.27 17.21
C GLY A 20 22.68 -10.60 16.41
N THR A 21 22.88 -9.37 15.95
CA THR A 21 21.81 -8.57 15.30
C THR A 21 21.86 -8.58 13.77
N GLY A 22 22.78 -9.30 13.14
CA GLY A 22 22.86 -9.40 11.66
C GLY A 22 23.22 -8.09 10.93
N LEU A 23 23.55 -7.02 11.67
CA LEU A 23 23.93 -5.70 11.14
C LEU A 23 25.41 -5.62 10.67
N ALA A 24 26.17 -6.69 10.88
CA ALA A 24 27.60 -6.78 10.57
C ALA A 24 27.99 -6.42 9.12
N PRO A 25 27.22 -6.74 8.04
CA PRO A 25 27.68 -6.43 6.70
C PRO A 25 27.41 -4.97 6.28
N LYS A 26 26.70 -4.16 7.08
CA LYS A 26 26.36 -2.77 6.73
C LYS A 26 27.35 -1.74 7.25
N ILE A 27 28.12 -2.06 8.30
CA ILE A 27 29.08 -1.14 8.92
C ILE A 27 30.46 -1.19 8.24
N PHE A 28 30.84 -2.32 7.65
CA PHE A 28 32.13 -2.49 6.97
C PHE A 28 32.18 -2.00 5.50
N ARG A 29 31.04 -1.62 4.91
CA ARG A 29 31.03 -0.85 3.65
C ARG A 29 31.07 0.66 3.97
N ARG A 30 32.21 1.12 4.48
CA ARG A 30 32.50 2.55 4.57
C ARG A 30 33.65 2.83 3.61
N ASP A 31 33.27 3.16 2.39
CA ASP A 31 34.17 3.76 1.41
C ASP A 31 34.82 5.01 2.02
N THR A 32 36.12 5.08 1.80
CA THR A 32 37.00 6.10 2.34
C THR A 32 36.95 7.30 1.39
N ALA A 33 36.16 8.33 1.70
CA ALA A 33 36.34 9.65 1.11
C ALA A 33 35.63 10.73 1.96
N GLY A 34 36.42 11.69 2.42
CA GLY A 34 36.03 13.11 2.50
C GLY A 34 35.03 13.50 3.58
N GLY A 35 35.53 14.21 4.60
CA GLY A 35 34.69 15.01 5.46
C GLY A 35 33.90 16.05 4.66
N ALA A 36 32.60 16.10 4.91
CA ALA A 36 31.77 17.28 4.78
C ALA A 36 30.76 17.20 5.93
N GLU A 37 30.67 18.27 6.70
CA GLU A 37 29.53 18.53 7.57
C GLU A 37 28.27 18.31 6.73
N VAL A 38 27.47 17.30 7.06
CA VAL A 38 26.16 17.13 6.45
C VAL A 38 25.27 18.08 7.24
N PRO A 39 24.83 19.21 6.67
CA PRO A 39 23.73 19.94 7.28
C PRO A 39 22.60 18.92 7.38
N PHE A 40 21.96 18.82 8.53
CA PHE A 40 20.64 18.24 8.61
C PHE A 40 19.72 19.21 7.83
N GLU A 41 19.82 19.17 6.50
CA GLU A 41 18.77 19.62 5.62
C GLU A 41 17.57 18.79 6.03
N ASP A 42 16.57 19.53 6.47
CA ASP A 42 15.27 19.12 6.95
C ASP A 42 14.53 18.37 5.83
N GLY A 43 15.02 17.17 5.52
CA GLY A 43 14.50 16.25 4.51
C GLY A 43 13.33 15.45 5.05
N PHE A 44 12.49 16.06 5.89
CA PHE A 44 11.11 15.65 5.92
C PHE A 44 10.50 16.21 4.64
N ASP A 45 10.61 15.43 3.56
CA ASP A 45 9.67 15.52 2.45
C ASP A 45 8.30 15.68 3.11
N GLU A 46 7.68 16.85 2.90
CA GLU A 46 6.41 17.22 3.49
C GLU A 46 5.47 16.02 3.29
N PRO A 47 4.89 15.41 4.36
CA PRO A 47 4.13 14.18 4.21
C PRO A 47 3.05 14.44 3.18
N VAL A 48 3.24 13.91 1.97
CA VAL A 48 2.35 14.15 0.85
C VAL A 48 0.95 13.84 1.33
N ALA A 49 0.12 14.89 1.31
CA ALA A 49 -1.19 14.92 1.94
C ALA A 49 -1.87 13.57 1.75
N SER A 50 -2.20 12.91 2.86
CA SER A 50 -3.11 11.78 2.83
C SER A 50 -4.42 12.34 2.28
N LEU A 51 -4.60 12.25 0.95
CA LEU A 51 -5.86 12.55 0.31
C LEU A 51 -6.92 11.79 1.11
N PRO A 52 -8.00 12.46 1.54
CA PRO A 52 -9.05 11.80 2.31
C PRO A 52 -9.43 10.52 1.56
N PRO A 53 -9.50 9.36 2.23
CA PRO A 53 -9.78 8.10 1.58
C PRO A 53 -11.09 8.28 0.83
N VAL A 54 -11.00 8.24 -0.50
CA VAL A 54 -12.18 8.34 -1.35
C VAL A 54 -12.94 7.05 -1.12
N LEU A 55 -14.03 7.14 -0.37
CA LEU A 55 -14.95 6.03 -0.18
C LEU A 55 -15.81 5.90 -1.43
N LEU A 56 -16.20 4.66 -1.73
CA LEU A 56 -17.15 4.39 -2.80
C LEU A 56 -18.49 5.10 -2.51
N PRO A 57 -19.13 5.71 -3.51
CA PRO A 57 -20.49 6.24 -3.36
C PRO A 57 -21.48 5.09 -3.16
N ASP A 58 -22.67 5.39 -2.62
CA ASP A 58 -23.72 4.40 -2.31
C ASP A 58 -24.11 3.51 -3.52
N ARG A 59 -23.91 4.02 -4.74
CA ARG A 59 -24.02 3.29 -5.99
C ARG A 59 -22.73 3.44 -6.80
N ALA A 60 -21.71 2.68 -6.41
CA ALA A 60 -20.46 2.63 -7.13
C ALA A 60 -20.59 1.89 -8.46
N ALA A 61 -20.11 2.52 -9.53
CA ALA A 61 -19.83 1.88 -10.81
C ALA A 61 -18.47 1.19 -10.78
N ALA A 62 -18.22 0.29 -11.73
CA ALA A 62 -16.92 -0.37 -11.88
C ALA A 62 -15.76 0.65 -11.99
N THR A 63 -15.98 1.77 -12.70
CA THR A 63 -14.98 2.84 -12.86
C THR A 63 -14.64 3.57 -11.57
N ASP A 64 -15.51 3.55 -10.56
CA ASP A 64 -15.25 4.23 -9.28
C ASP A 64 -14.16 3.50 -8.47
N ILE A 65 -13.94 2.20 -8.75
CA ILE A 65 -12.89 1.40 -8.11
C ILE A 65 -11.49 1.92 -8.50
N ASP A 66 -11.31 2.40 -9.73
CA ASP A 66 -10.04 2.98 -10.22
C ASP A 66 -9.58 4.21 -9.43
N HIS A 67 -10.55 4.93 -8.86
CA HIS A 67 -10.33 6.18 -8.15
C HIS A 67 -10.09 5.97 -6.65
N LEU A 68 -10.18 4.73 -6.15
CA LEU A 68 -9.91 4.43 -4.75
C LEU A 68 -8.45 4.69 -4.40
N ARG A 69 -8.24 5.38 -3.29
CA ARG A 69 -6.91 5.68 -2.74
C ARG A 69 -6.91 5.34 -1.25
N PHE A 70 -6.11 4.35 -0.90
CA PHE A 70 -5.95 3.88 0.47
C PHE A 70 -4.73 4.54 1.12
N ALA A 71 -4.89 5.01 2.35
CA ALA A 71 -3.76 5.49 3.15
C ALA A 71 -2.89 4.32 3.63
N VAL A 72 -1.58 4.54 3.76
CA VAL A 72 -0.64 3.54 4.27
C VAL A 72 -0.64 3.58 5.81
N GLY A 73 -0.92 2.44 6.44
CA GLY A 73 -0.92 2.29 7.91
C GLY A 73 0.25 1.43 8.43
N LEU A 74 0.56 1.55 9.72
CA LEU A 74 1.60 0.76 10.43
C LEU A 74 1.38 -0.76 10.29
N ARG A 75 0.13 -1.18 10.11
CA ARG A 75 -0.27 -2.51 9.64
C ARG A 75 -1.23 -2.30 8.49
N GLY A 76 -0.98 -3.00 7.39
CA GLY A 76 -1.81 -2.92 6.19
C GLY A 76 -1.80 -4.24 5.44
N TYR A 77 -2.80 -4.40 4.57
CA TYR A 77 -2.76 -5.44 3.56
C TYR A 77 -1.65 -5.14 2.55
N ARG A 78 -1.17 -6.17 1.87
CA ARG A 78 -0.17 -5.97 0.82
C ARG A 78 -0.81 -5.29 -0.38
N MET A 79 -0.15 -4.27 -0.92
CA MET A 79 -0.68 -3.44 -2.01
C MET A 79 -1.03 -4.27 -3.24
N ASP A 80 -0.15 -5.17 -3.66
CA ASP A 80 -0.37 -6.09 -4.80
C ASP A 80 -1.60 -7.00 -4.63
N GLN A 81 -1.84 -7.48 -3.41
CA GLN A 81 -3.02 -8.30 -3.12
C GLN A 81 -4.31 -7.48 -3.15
N VAL A 82 -4.27 -6.27 -2.60
CA VAL A 82 -5.41 -5.35 -2.65
C VAL A 82 -5.70 -4.97 -4.09
N ASP A 83 -4.68 -4.61 -4.87
CA ASP A 83 -4.80 -4.23 -6.27
C ASP A 83 -5.44 -5.37 -7.10
N GLN A 84 -4.94 -6.60 -6.94
CA GLN A 84 -5.52 -7.76 -7.64
C GLN A 84 -7.00 -7.98 -7.30
N VAL A 85 -7.36 -7.87 -6.02
CA VAL A 85 -8.76 -8.04 -5.58
C VAL A 85 -9.65 -6.92 -6.12
N LEU A 86 -9.14 -5.69 -6.21
CA LEU A 86 -9.88 -4.55 -6.78
C LEU A 86 -10.09 -4.71 -8.29
N ASP A 87 -9.08 -5.21 -9.00
CA ASP A 87 -9.19 -5.53 -10.43
C ASP A 87 -10.25 -6.64 -10.66
N ASP A 88 -10.16 -7.74 -9.92
CA ASP A 88 -11.14 -8.83 -9.99
C ASP A 88 -12.56 -8.34 -9.64
N LEU A 89 -12.69 -7.39 -8.71
CA LEU A 89 -13.97 -6.80 -8.33
C LEU A 89 -14.53 -5.89 -9.43
N ARG A 90 -13.68 -5.06 -10.06
CA ARG A 90 -14.06 -4.21 -11.20
C ARG A 90 -14.65 -5.04 -12.33
N ASP A 91 -14.00 -6.15 -12.66
CA ASP A 91 -14.44 -7.05 -13.72
C ASP A 91 -15.79 -7.69 -13.38
N GLN A 92 -15.96 -8.14 -12.13
CA GLN A 92 -17.22 -8.71 -11.68
C GLN A 92 -18.38 -7.72 -11.70
N ILE A 93 -18.15 -6.45 -11.32
CA ILE A 93 -19.18 -5.41 -11.39
C ILE A 93 -19.56 -5.16 -12.85
N THR A 94 -18.57 -5.03 -13.73
CA THR A 94 -18.81 -4.83 -15.18
C THR A 94 -19.69 -5.94 -15.77
N VAL A 95 -19.38 -7.19 -15.47
CA VAL A 95 -20.17 -8.34 -15.94
C VAL A 95 -21.60 -8.32 -15.37
N LYS A 96 -21.76 -7.94 -14.10
CA LYS A 96 -23.08 -7.84 -13.46
C LYS A 96 -23.91 -6.72 -14.08
N ASP A 97 -23.31 -5.56 -14.33
CA ASP A 97 -23.98 -4.40 -14.91
C ASP A 97 -24.47 -4.71 -16.34
N GLN A 98 -23.62 -5.32 -17.17
CA GLN A 98 -23.99 -5.78 -18.50
C GLN A 98 -25.16 -6.78 -18.46
N LYS A 99 -25.15 -7.69 -17.49
CA LYS A 99 -26.24 -8.65 -17.32
C LYS A 99 -27.54 -7.98 -16.88
N ILE A 100 -27.47 -7.01 -15.98
CA ILE A 100 -28.64 -6.24 -15.54
C ILE A 100 -29.23 -5.46 -16.71
N GLU A 101 -28.39 -4.84 -17.54
CA GLU A 101 -28.81 -4.13 -18.74
C GLU A 101 -29.51 -5.07 -19.73
N ALA A 102 -28.89 -6.20 -20.07
CA ALA A 102 -29.47 -7.19 -20.98
C ALA A 102 -30.81 -7.75 -20.49
N LEU A 103 -30.93 -8.03 -19.20
CA LEU A 103 -32.19 -8.47 -18.59
C LEU A 103 -33.25 -7.36 -18.61
N GLY A 104 -32.86 -6.11 -18.37
CA GLY A 104 -33.74 -4.94 -18.47
C GLY A 104 -34.31 -4.78 -19.88
N GLU A 105 -33.47 -4.91 -20.91
CA GLU A 105 -33.91 -4.86 -22.31
C GLU A 105 -34.86 -6.01 -22.67
N GLU A 106 -34.60 -7.23 -22.17
CA GLU A 106 -35.48 -8.37 -22.38
C GLU A 106 -36.85 -8.18 -21.72
N LEU A 107 -36.87 -7.69 -20.47
CA LEU A 107 -38.12 -7.36 -19.78
C LEU A 107 -38.91 -6.29 -20.52
N GLU A 108 -38.26 -5.24 -21.02
CA GLU A 108 -38.92 -4.18 -21.78
C GLU A 108 -39.46 -4.68 -23.12
N ARG A 109 -38.73 -5.58 -23.79
CA ARG A 109 -39.21 -6.28 -25.00
C ARG A 109 -40.41 -7.18 -24.72
N LEU A 110 -40.51 -7.80 -23.55
CA LEU A 110 -41.66 -8.63 -23.18
C LEU A 110 -42.87 -7.81 -22.71
N ARG A 111 -42.63 -6.62 -22.13
CA ARG A 111 -43.68 -5.70 -21.68
C ARG A 111 -44.41 -5.04 -22.85
N ARG A 112 -43.68 -4.49 -23.84
CA ARG A 112 -44.26 -3.82 -25.02
C ARG A 112 -45.34 -4.61 -25.79
N PRO A 113 -45.21 -5.94 -26.04
CA PRO A 113 -46.23 -6.76 -26.68
C PRO A 113 -47.58 -6.76 -25.95
N THR A 114 -47.57 -6.65 -24.63
CA THR A 114 -48.78 -6.68 -23.80
C THR A 114 -49.53 -5.35 -23.86
N GLU A 115 -48.82 -4.23 -23.97
CA GLU A 115 -49.41 -2.88 -24.05
C GLU A 115 -49.94 -2.54 -25.46
N GLN A 116 -49.53 -3.26 -26.50
CA GLN A 116 -49.94 -3.03 -27.90
C GLN A 116 -51.19 -3.80 -28.35
N ARG A 117 -51.89 -4.50 -27.45
CA ARG A 117 -53.12 -5.23 -27.77
C ARG A 117 -54.33 -4.29 -27.58
N PRO A 118 -55.07 -3.92 -28.66
CA PRO A 118 -56.23 -3.03 -28.60
C PRO A 118 -57.43 -3.67 -27.90
#